data_AF-A0A934P799-F1
#
_entry.id   AF-A0A934P799-F1
#
_cell.length_a   1.000
_cell.length_b   1.000
_cell.length_c   1.000
_cell.angle_alpha   90.00
_cell.angle_beta   90.00
_cell.angle_gamma   90.00
#
_symmetry.space_group_name_H-M   'P 1'
#
loop_
_entity.id
_entity.type
_entity.pdbx_description
1 polymer ?
#
loop_
_entity_poly.entity_id
_entity_poly.type
_entity_poly.pdbx_seq_one_letter_code
_entity_poly.pdbx_strand_id
1 'polypeptide(L)'
;MKRHLLPVLAIVAGGLLAAGGCSSTATVDNDDVVKQVTDFVDAQLGKPDKVDCPTLDAEKDKTVTCTATVEGTSYDVKVKVTEVTDKEAKFDITLGDSDSSSSSTSEEATTSRSTTTRRSSTTTEEASATEDAGAAVAATDVAEQISTTLSEQVGQVPDDVTCPDNLPATVGAELTCLLTDGPDQYDVAVTVTSVEGTDVKFDIQVADQPN
;
A
#
# COMPACT_ATOMS: atom_id res chain seq x y z
N MET A 1 -14.06 3.85 -12.72
CA MET A 1 -15.04 4.05 -11.62
C MET A 1 -14.32 3.64 -10.35
N LYS A 2 -13.83 4.59 -9.55
CA LYS A 2 -13.18 4.29 -8.27
C LYS A 2 -14.27 3.81 -7.30
N ARG A 3 -14.41 2.49 -7.15
CA ARG A 3 -15.28 1.89 -6.15
C ARG A 3 -14.55 2.03 -4.83
N HIS A 4 -14.88 3.05 -4.04
CA HIS A 4 -14.41 3.17 -2.67
C HIS A 4 -14.94 1.97 -1.88
N LEU A 5 -14.11 0.94 -1.77
CA LEU A 5 -14.32 -0.18 -0.86
C LEU A 5 -14.10 0.35 0.55
N LEU A 6 -15.21 0.69 1.22
CA LEU A 6 -15.19 0.99 2.64
C LEU A 6 -14.81 -0.28 3.41
N PRO A 7 -13.98 -0.16 4.47
CA PRO A 7 -13.73 -1.28 5.37
C PRO A 7 -15.07 -1.71 5.99
N VAL A 8 -15.51 -2.92 5.65
CA VAL A 8 -16.71 -3.49 6.26
C VAL A 8 -16.25 -4.20 7.53
N LEU A 9 -16.57 -3.57 8.67
CA LEU A 9 -16.29 -4.13 9.98
C LEU A 9 -17.20 -5.36 10.19
N ALA A 10 -16.66 -6.54 9.90
CA ALA A 10 -17.38 -7.79 10.08
C ALA A 10 -17.12 -8.30 11.51
N ILE A 11 -18.19 -8.43 12.29
CA ILE A 11 -18.14 -8.98 13.66
C ILE A 11 -18.54 -10.44 13.56
N VAL A 12 -17.58 -11.34 13.81
CA VAL A 12 -17.84 -12.77 13.90
C VAL A 12 -18.26 -13.06 15.33
N ALA A 13 -19.55 -13.30 15.52
CA ALA A 13 -20.04 -13.85 16.77
C ALA A 13 -19.56 -15.30 16.84
N GLY A 14 -18.38 -15.53 17.42
CA GLY A 14 -17.85 -16.86 17.70
C GLY A 14 -18.87 -17.64 18.52
N GLY A 15 -19.40 -18.71 17.94
CA GLY A 15 -20.48 -19.50 18.53
C GLY A 15 -20.09 -20.04 19.90
N LEU A 16 -20.79 -19.55 20.93
CA LEU A 16 -20.70 -20.03 22.30
C LEU A 16 -21.21 -21.49 22.39
N LEU A 17 -20.30 -22.46 22.39
CA LEU A 17 -20.60 -23.82 22.84
C LEU A 17 -20.19 -23.98 24.32
N ALA A 18 -21.21 -24.23 25.14
CA ALA A 18 -21.10 -24.29 26.58
C ALA A 18 -20.48 -25.61 27.09
N ALA A 19 -19.65 -25.43 28.13
CA ALA A 19 -19.37 -26.33 29.24
C ALA A 19 -18.66 -27.68 28.96
N GLY A 20 -17.34 -27.69 29.20
CA GLY A 20 -16.67 -28.88 29.72
C GLY A 20 -15.18 -29.04 29.37
N GLY A 21 -14.30 -28.32 30.08
CA GLY A 21 -12.92 -28.77 30.35
C GLY A 21 -11.82 -28.42 29.34
N CYS A 22 -10.89 -27.60 29.81
CA CYS A 22 -9.50 -27.38 29.37
C CYS A 22 -9.22 -26.82 27.95
N SER A 23 -8.59 -25.63 27.95
CA SER A 23 -7.95 -24.93 26.81
C SER A 23 -8.88 -24.23 25.82
N SER A 24 -9.63 -23.24 26.28
CA SER A 24 -10.35 -22.28 25.42
C SER A 24 -9.39 -21.27 24.80
N THR A 25 -8.60 -21.71 23.83
CA THR A 25 -8.01 -20.81 22.84
C THR A 25 -9.14 -20.37 21.92
N ALA A 26 -9.29 -19.06 21.70
CA ALA A 26 -10.18 -18.54 20.66
C ALA A 26 -9.64 -19.01 19.30
N THR A 27 -10.08 -20.17 18.83
CA THR A 27 -9.73 -20.69 17.52
C THR A 27 -10.65 -20.03 16.51
N VAL A 28 -10.07 -19.17 15.68
CA VAL A 28 -10.73 -18.65 14.50
C VAL A 28 -10.73 -19.77 13.47
N ASP A 29 -11.88 -20.39 13.24
CA ASP A 29 -12.01 -21.44 12.24
C ASP A 29 -11.80 -20.84 10.84
N ASN A 30 -10.92 -21.45 10.05
CA ASN A 30 -10.60 -20.97 8.70
C ASN A 30 -11.86 -20.92 7.82
N ASP A 31 -12.77 -21.89 7.98
CA ASP A 31 -14.06 -21.95 7.31
C ASP A 31 -14.95 -20.72 7.57
N ASP A 32 -14.94 -20.16 8.79
CA ASP A 32 -15.73 -18.97 9.14
C ASP A 32 -15.15 -17.70 8.48
N VAL A 33 -13.83 -17.64 8.34
CA VAL A 33 -13.13 -16.56 7.62
C VAL A 33 -13.39 -16.67 6.13
N VAL A 34 -13.24 -17.87 5.55
CA VAL A 34 -13.51 -18.15 4.13
C VAL A 34 -14.95 -17.80 3.79
N LYS A 35 -15.91 -18.13 4.64
CA LYS A 35 -17.32 -17.80 4.43
C LYS A 35 -17.56 -16.30 4.40
N GLN A 36 -16.96 -15.54 5.33
CA GLN A 36 -17.11 -14.07 5.34
C GLN A 36 -16.42 -13.41 4.16
N VAL A 37 -15.23 -13.86 3.79
CA VAL A 37 -14.53 -13.39 2.59
C VAL A 37 -15.36 -13.69 1.35
N THR A 38 -15.98 -14.87 1.28
CA THR A 38 -16.89 -15.25 0.20
C THR A 38 -18.12 -14.34 0.16
N ASP A 39 -18.79 -14.11 1.29
CA ASP A 39 -19.98 -13.25 1.38
C ASP A 39 -19.63 -11.79 0.99
N PHE A 40 -18.45 -11.30 1.38
CA PHE A 40 -17.95 -9.98 1.02
C PHE A 40 -17.63 -9.86 -0.48
N VAL A 41 -16.93 -10.85 -1.04
CA VAL A 41 -16.58 -10.89 -2.47
C VAL A 41 -17.84 -11.08 -3.33
N ASP A 42 -18.78 -11.93 -2.92
CA ASP A 42 -20.05 -12.15 -3.62
C ASP A 42 -20.87 -10.86 -3.73
N ALA A 43 -20.93 -10.07 -2.64
CA ALA A 43 -21.63 -8.81 -2.62
C ALA A 43 -20.98 -7.72 -3.49
N GLN A 44 -19.65 -7.75 -3.65
CA GLN A 44 -18.87 -6.68 -4.31
C GLN A 44 -18.54 -6.98 -5.77
N LEU A 45 -18.07 -8.21 -6.03
CA LEU A 45 -17.51 -8.68 -7.30
C LEU A 45 -18.39 -9.77 -7.93
N GLY A 46 -19.15 -10.51 -7.12
CA GLY A 46 -19.92 -11.67 -7.53
C GLY A 46 -19.30 -12.97 -7.04
N LYS A 47 -20.01 -14.06 -7.24
CA LYS A 47 -19.71 -15.37 -6.65
C LYS A 47 -18.29 -15.84 -7.04
N PRO A 48 -17.35 -16.01 -6.08
CA PRO A 48 -16.03 -16.53 -6.38
C PRO A 48 -16.08 -18.03 -6.72
N ASP A 49 -15.25 -18.44 -7.68
CA ASP A 49 -15.09 -19.83 -8.09
C ASP A 49 -14.15 -20.59 -7.14
N LYS A 50 -13.13 -19.91 -6.60
CA LYS A 50 -12.18 -20.48 -5.64
C LYS A 50 -11.77 -19.42 -4.62
N VAL A 51 -11.69 -19.78 -3.34
CA VAL A 51 -11.11 -18.95 -2.28
C VAL A 51 -10.08 -19.79 -1.54
N ASP A 52 -8.85 -19.27 -1.43
CA ASP A 52 -7.71 -19.93 -0.80
C ASP A 52 -7.21 -19.01 0.32
N CYS A 53 -7.51 -19.38 1.57
CA CYS A 53 -7.09 -18.63 2.74
C CYS A 53 -6.01 -19.42 3.49
N PRO A 54 -4.83 -18.82 3.77
CA PRO A 54 -3.87 -19.41 4.68
C PRO A 54 -4.47 -19.60 6.08
N THR A 55 -3.89 -20.53 6.86
CA THR A 55 -4.21 -20.66 8.29
C THR A 55 -3.93 -19.33 8.98
N LEU A 56 -4.96 -18.76 9.61
CA LEU A 56 -4.85 -17.54 10.39
C LEU A 56 -4.65 -17.89 11.86
N ASP A 57 -3.51 -17.49 12.41
CA ASP A 57 -3.33 -17.50 13.85
C ASP A 57 -4.13 -16.36 14.49
N ALA A 58 -4.93 -16.69 15.49
CA ALA A 58 -5.78 -15.75 16.22
C ALA A 58 -4.94 -14.87 17.17
N GLU A 59 -4.05 -14.06 16.62
CA GLU A 59 -3.27 -13.07 17.34
C GLU A 59 -3.68 -11.66 16.91
N LYS A 60 -3.74 -10.74 17.88
CA LYS A 60 -4.06 -9.34 17.62
C LYS A 60 -3.01 -8.71 16.69
N ASP A 61 -3.46 -7.90 15.73
CA ASP A 61 -2.64 -7.24 14.70
C ASP A 61 -1.99 -8.18 13.67
N LYS A 62 -2.34 -9.48 13.65
CA LYS A 62 -2.03 -10.34 12.51
C LYS A 62 -2.85 -9.96 11.30
N THR A 63 -2.23 -10.04 10.14
CA THR A 63 -2.90 -9.90 8.86
C THR A 63 -2.64 -11.15 8.04
N VAL A 64 -3.70 -11.74 7.51
CA VAL A 64 -3.62 -12.83 6.54
C VAL A 64 -4.17 -12.34 5.21
N THR A 65 -3.61 -12.84 4.11
CA THR A 65 -4.09 -12.55 2.76
C THR A 65 -4.76 -13.79 2.22
N CYS A 66 -6.05 -13.73 1.98
CA CYS A 66 -6.81 -14.73 1.25
C CYS A 66 -6.78 -14.40 -0.24
N THR A 67 -6.67 -15.40 -1.11
CA THR A 67 -6.77 -15.21 -2.55
C THR A 67 -8.11 -15.74 -3.05
N ALA A 68 -8.94 -14.87 -3.62
CA ALA A 68 -10.24 -15.21 -4.20
C ALA A 68 -10.19 -15.11 -5.73
N THR A 69 -10.52 -16.18 -6.45
CA THR A 69 -10.62 -16.21 -7.91
C THR A 69 -12.08 -16.08 -8.33
N VAL A 70 -12.40 -15.03 -9.10
CA VAL A 70 -13.72 -14.76 -9.67
C VAL A 70 -13.58 -14.68 -11.19
N GLU A 71 -14.30 -15.52 -11.93
CA GLU A 71 -14.27 -15.55 -13.41
C GLU A 71 -12.84 -15.68 -13.99
N GLY A 72 -11.96 -16.40 -13.28
CA GLY A 72 -10.55 -16.59 -13.67
C GLY A 72 -9.60 -15.44 -13.30
N THR A 73 -10.09 -14.40 -12.62
CA THR A 73 -9.29 -13.30 -12.09
C THR A 73 -9.09 -13.48 -10.58
N SER A 74 -7.84 -13.44 -10.11
CA SER A 74 -7.52 -13.58 -8.69
C SER A 74 -7.43 -12.23 -7.99
N TYR A 75 -7.97 -12.15 -6.78
CA TYR A 75 -8.03 -10.97 -5.94
C TYR A 75 -7.51 -11.29 -4.53
N ASP A 76 -6.61 -10.46 -4.01
CA ASP A 76 -6.06 -10.64 -2.67
C ASP A 76 -6.89 -9.90 -1.62
N VAL A 77 -7.61 -10.65 -0.79
CA VAL A 77 -8.39 -10.13 0.33
C VAL A 77 -7.52 -10.15 1.60
N LYS A 78 -7.14 -8.97 2.08
CA LYS A 78 -6.41 -8.82 3.34
C LYS A 78 -7.41 -8.80 4.50
N VAL A 79 -7.20 -9.71 5.45
CA VAL A 79 -7.97 -9.82 6.67
C VAL A 79 -7.05 -9.50 7.85
N LYS A 80 -7.28 -8.36 8.50
CA LYS A 80 -6.50 -7.92 9.66
C LYS A 80 -7.29 -8.14 10.95
N VAL A 81 -6.69 -8.80 11.92
CA VAL A 81 -7.27 -8.96 13.27
C VAL A 81 -7.12 -7.63 14.03
N THR A 82 -8.21 -6.89 14.18
CA THR A 82 -8.19 -5.60 14.88
C THR A 82 -8.38 -5.75 16.38
N GLU A 83 -9.14 -6.75 16.81
CA GLU A 83 -9.41 -7.00 18.23
C GLU A 83 -9.68 -8.48 18.44
N VAL A 84 -9.08 -9.07 19.46
CA VAL A 84 -9.43 -10.42 19.94
C VAL A 84 -9.89 -10.27 21.37
N THR A 85 -11.14 -10.64 21.64
CA THR A 85 -11.68 -10.77 22.99
C THR A 85 -11.90 -12.24 23.30
N ASP A 86 -12.15 -12.59 24.57
CA ASP A 86 -12.40 -13.98 24.99
C ASP A 86 -13.61 -14.64 24.31
N LYS A 87 -14.42 -13.88 23.56
CA LYS A 87 -15.67 -14.34 22.95
C LYS A 87 -15.87 -13.90 21.49
N GLU A 88 -15.23 -12.83 21.06
CA GLU A 88 -15.43 -12.23 19.73
C GLU A 88 -14.11 -11.68 19.20
N ALA A 89 -13.81 -11.97 17.93
CA ALA A 89 -12.70 -11.36 17.22
C ALA A 89 -13.25 -10.41 16.15
N LYS A 90 -12.72 -9.18 16.12
CA LYS A 90 -13.01 -8.18 15.10
C LYS A 90 -11.94 -8.26 14.03
N PHE A 91 -12.39 -8.30 12.78
CA PHE A 91 -11.52 -8.32 11.63
C PHE A 91 -11.85 -7.14 10.72
N ASP A 92 -10.81 -6.55 10.17
CA ASP A 92 -10.91 -5.59 9.09
C ASP A 92 -10.64 -6.33 7.78
N ILE A 93 -11.66 -6.43 6.93
CA ILE A 93 -11.58 -7.12 5.65
C ILE A 93 -11.45 -6.07 4.57
N THR A 94 -10.35 -6.13 3.84
CA THR A 94 -10.06 -5.23 2.74
C THR A 94 -9.73 -6.04 1.49
N LEU A 95 -10.35 -5.70 0.37
CA LEU A 95 -9.86 -6.17 -0.92
C LEU A 95 -8.58 -5.40 -1.21
N GLY A 96 -7.44 -6.08 -1.12
CA GLY A 96 -6.22 -5.63 -1.75
C GLY A 96 -6.40 -5.76 -3.25
N ASP A 97 -6.37 -4.65 -3.96
CA ASP A 97 -6.09 -4.70 -5.39
C ASP A 97 -4.75 -5.42 -5.56
N SER A 98 -4.79 -6.66 -6.06
CA SER A 98 -3.61 -7.35 -6.58
C SER A 98 -2.95 -6.56 -7.72
N ASP A 99 -3.58 -5.47 -8.18
CA ASP A 99 -3.05 -4.47 -9.09
C ASP A 99 -3.55 -3.04 -8.73
N SER A 100 -3.02 -2.40 -7.67
CA SER A 100 -2.75 -0.95 -7.76
C SER A 100 -1.47 -0.73 -8.57
N SER A 101 -1.47 -1.31 -9.77
CA SER A 101 -0.62 -1.04 -10.90
C SER A 101 -1.22 -1.75 -12.10
N SER A 102 -2.21 -1.13 -12.71
CA SER A 102 -2.46 -1.35 -14.13
C SER A 102 -3.12 -0.15 -14.78
N SER A 103 -2.28 0.66 -15.41
CA SER A 103 -2.51 1.27 -16.73
C SER A 103 -1.10 1.46 -17.31
N SER A 104 -0.59 0.75 -18.32
CA SER A 104 -1.12 -0.25 -19.24
C SER A 104 0.05 -1.07 -19.80
N THR A 105 -0.24 -2.32 -20.14
CA THR A 105 0.59 -3.21 -20.95
C THR A 105 0.83 -2.63 -22.35
N SER A 106 2.04 -2.79 -22.87
CA SER A 106 2.22 -3.26 -24.25
C SER A 106 3.61 -3.88 -24.42
N GLU A 107 3.66 -5.21 -24.38
CA GLU A 107 4.70 -5.96 -25.07
C GLU A 107 4.24 -6.17 -26.53
N GLU A 108 5.05 -5.71 -27.48
CA GLU A 108 5.42 -6.56 -28.61
C GLU A 108 6.92 -6.38 -28.88
N ALA A 109 7.57 -7.54 -28.96
CA ALA A 109 8.97 -7.74 -29.24
C ALA A 109 9.34 -7.32 -30.67
N THR A 110 10.58 -6.85 -30.89
CA THR A 110 11.57 -7.57 -31.72
C THR A 110 12.93 -6.84 -31.81
N THR A 111 13.97 -7.60 -31.44
CA THR A 111 15.24 -7.73 -32.19
C THR A 111 16.30 -6.61 -32.13
N SER A 112 17.29 -6.84 -31.25
CA SER A 112 18.76 -6.79 -31.49
C SER A 112 19.43 -5.42 -31.79
N ARG A 113 20.60 -5.05 -31.24
CA ARG A 113 21.79 -5.84 -30.90
C ARG A 113 22.74 -5.06 -29.96
N SER A 114 23.10 -5.74 -28.87
CA SER A 114 24.36 -5.82 -28.11
C SER A 114 25.55 -4.91 -28.48
N THR A 115 26.20 -4.36 -27.45
CA THR A 115 27.55 -4.77 -27.00
C THR A 115 27.82 -4.25 -25.58
N THR A 116 27.75 -5.10 -24.56
CA THR A 116 28.91 -5.74 -23.90
C THR A 116 29.48 -4.92 -22.75
N THR A 117 29.16 -5.32 -21.51
CA THR A 117 30.18 -5.63 -20.49
C THR A 117 29.58 -6.63 -19.49
N ARG A 118 29.94 -7.90 -19.67
CA ARG A 118 29.80 -8.96 -18.66
C ARG A 118 30.83 -8.75 -17.56
N ARG A 119 30.45 -8.98 -16.30
CA ARG A 119 31.09 -9.91 -15.32
C ARG A 119 30.50 -9.62 -13.93
N SER A 120 29.40 -10.27 -13.56
CA SER A 120 29.34 -11.54 -12.81
C SER A 120 29.10 -11.34 -11.31
N SER A 121 27.91 -11.79 -10.90
CA SER A 121 27.59 -12.58 -9.69
C SER A 121 27.96 -12.03 -8.31
N THR A 122 26.94 -11.77 -7.48
CA THR A 122 26.80 -12.36 -6.13
C THR A 122 25.30 -12.40 -5.75
N THR A 123 24.96 -13.45 -5.03
CA THR A 123 23.70 -13.95 -4.46
C THR A 123 23.00 -13.00 -3.46
N THR A 124 21.89 -13.49 -2.87
CA THR A 124 21.06 -13.03 -1.71
C THR A 124 19.87 -12.13 -2.13
N GLU A 125 18.59 -12.49 -2.00
CA GLU A 125 17.78 -13.00 -0.87
C GLU A 125 17.79 -12.10 0.38
N GLU A 126 16.58 -11.76 0.84
CA GLU A 126 16.18 -11.15 2.11
C GLU A 126 16.56 -9.70 2.47
N ALA A 127 15.51 -8.90 2.63
CA ALA A 127 15.18 -8.07 3.80
C ALA A 127 16.21 -7.10 4.42
N SER A 128 15.61 -6.03 4.94
CA SER A 128 16.16 -5.06 5.90
C SER A 128 16.99 -3.94 5.28
N ALA A 129 16.31 -2.86 4.92
CA ALA A 129 16.79 -1.59 5.44
C ALA A 129 16.33 -1.53 6.91
N THR A 130 17.23 -1.93 7.79
CA THR A 130 17.15 -1.62 9.21
C THR A 130 16.98 -0.12 9.38
N GLU A 131 16.05 0.22 10.25
CA GLU A 131 15.97 1.46 11.01
C GLU A 131 17.36 1.91 11.50
N ASP A 132 17.53 3.22 11.66
CA ASP A 132 18.73 3.93 12.15
C ASP A 132 19.73 4.46 11.09
N ALA A 133 19.21 5.23 10.13
CA ALA A 133 19.86 6.43 9.63
C ALA A 133 18.74 7.48 9.54
N GLY A 134 18.92 8.64 10.17
CA GLY A 134 17.82 9.55 10.55
C GLY A 134 16.72 9.69 9.50
N ALA A 135 15.47 9.57 9.94
CA ALA A 135 14.28 9.63 9.10
C ALA A 135 14.41 10.83 8.14
N ALA A 136 14.59 10.54 6.85
CA ALA A 136 14.70 11.51 5.78
C ALA A 136 14.05 10.90 4.54
N VAL A 137 13.27 11.70 3.85
CA VAL A 137 12.60 11.32 2.61
C VAL A 137 13.56 11.59 1.46
N ALA A 138 13.75 10.60 0.57
CA ALA A 138 14.68 10.76 -0.53
C ALA A 138 14.20 11.87 -1.49
N ALA A 139 15.14 12.62 -2.08
CA ALA A 139 14.87 13.69 -3.02
C ALA A 139 13.97 13.24 -4.19
N THR A 140 14.18 12.00 -4.66
CA THR A 140 13.36 11.36 -5.70
C THR A 140 11.93 11.11 -5.24
N ASP A 141 11.76 10.61 -4.01
CA ASP A 141 10.44 10.32 -3.44
C ASP A 141 9.65 11.62 -3.18
N VAL A 142 10.35 12.69 -2.79
CA VAL A 142 9.77 14.04 -2.67
C VAL A 142 9.32 14.55 -4.03
N ALA A 143 10.16 14.43 -5.07
CA ALA A 143 9.83 14.87 -6.42
C ALA A 143 8.60 14.14 -7.01
N GLU A 144 8.50 12.82 -6.81
CA GLU A 144 7.35 12.03 -7.23
C GLU A 144 6.06 12.44 -6.50
N GLN A 145 6.14 12.68 -5.19
CA GLN A 145 5.01 13.15 -4.40
C GLN A 145 4.58 14.56 -4.80
N ILE A 146 5.51 15.48 -5.09
CA ILE A 146 5.19 16.81 -5.61
C ILE A 146 4.44 16.70 -6.93
N SER A 147 4.96 15.92 -7.87
CA SER A 147 4.34 15.73 -9.19
C SER A 147 2.92 15.19 -9.08
N THR A 148 2.72 14.19 -8.22
CA THR A 148 1.40 13.61 -7.94
C THR A 148 0.47 14.65 -7.31
N THR A 149 0.92 15.35 -6.28
CA THR A 149 0.12 16.34 -5.55
C THR A 149 -0.27 17.51 -6.44
N LEU A 150 0.62 18.00 -7.30
CA LEU A 150 0.31 19.05 -8.27
C LEU A 150 -0.69 18.57 -9.33
N SER A 151 -0.52 17.34 -9.83
CA SER A 151 -1.50 16.75 -10.74
C SER A 151 -2.90 16.68 -10.12
N GLU A 152 -3.01 16.43 -8.83
CA GLU A 152 -4.30 16.36 -8.12
C GLU A 152 -4.88 17.74 -7.79
N GLN A 153 -4.04 18.69 -7.38
CA GLN A 153 -4.48 20.03 -6.96
C GLN A 153 -4.78 20.95 -8.14
N VAL A 154 -3.91 20.99 -9.15
CA VAL A 154 -3.99 21.92 -10.27
C VAL A 154 -4.32 21.24 -11.60
N GLY A 155 -4.35 19.91 -11.65
CA GLY A 155 -4.67 19.17 -12.88
C GLY A 155 -3.57 19.20 -13.95
N GLN A 156 -2.37 19.68 -13.59
CA GLN A 156 -1.21 19.73 -14.46
C GLN A 156 -0.07 18.92 -13.85
N VAL A 157 0.54 18.08 -14.67
CA VAL A 157 1.73 17.30 -14.32
C VAL A 157 2.94 18.08 -14.84
N PRO A 158 3.92 18.43 -13.99
CA PRO A 158 5.16 19.04 -14.47
C PRO A 158 5.96 18.08 -15.35
N ASP A 159 6.78 18.61 -16.26
CA ASP A 159 7.66 17.77 -17.10
C ASP A 159 8.75 17.08 -16.28
N ASP A 160 9.33 17.80 -15.31
CA ASP A 160 10.35 17.27 -14.40
C ASP A 160 10.32 17.99 -13.05
N VAL A 161 10.62 17.27 -11.98
CA VAL A 161 10.86 17.86 -10.65
C VAL A 161 12.18 17.31 -10.13
N THR A 162 13.15 18.20 -9.92
CA THR A 162 14.48 17.86 -9.42
C THR A 162 14.68 18.50 -8.06
N CYS A 163 14.82 17.67 -7.02
CA CYS A 163 15.17 18.12 -5.68
C CYS A 163 16.70 17.96 -5.46
N PRO A 164 17.43 19.01 -5.04
CA PRO A 164 18.89 18.96 -4.90
C PRO A 164 19.36 18.13 -3.70
N ASP A 165 18.52 18.03 -2.67
CA ASP A 165 18.82 17.39 -1.39
C ASP A 165 17.63 16.55 -0.91
N ASN A 166 17.91 15.63 0.02
CA ASN A 166 16.87 14.84 0.68
C ASN A 166 16.14 15.69 1.73
N LEU A 167 14.84 15.49 1.89
CA LEU A 167 14.04 16.22 2.88
C LEU A 167 14.18 15.55 4.26
N PRO A 168 14.70 16.25 5.29
CA PRO A 168 14.73 15.69 6.63
C PRO A 168 13.31 15.46 7.13
N ALA A 169 13.00 14.30 7.70
CA ALA A 169 11.71 14.04 8.33
C ALA A 169 11.68 14.67 9.73
N THR A 170 11.80 15.99 9.77
CA THR A 170 11.76 16.81 10.99
C THR A 170 10.77 17.93 10.77
N VAL A 171 9.84 18.11 11.70
CA VAL A 171 8.86 19.20 11.61
C VAL A 171 9.58 20.55 11.51
N GLY A 172 9.20 21.34 10.50
CA GLY A 172 9.83 22.62 10.18
C GLY A 172 11.07 22.52 9.28
N ALA A 173 11.45 21.32 8.82
CA ALA A 173 12.46 21.18 7.78
C ALA A 173 11.91 21.68 6.43
N GLU A 174 12.75 22.39 5.69
CA GLU A 174 12.40 22.98 4.40
C GLU A 174 13.38 22.53 3.32
N LEU A 175 12.86 22.31 2.12
CA LEU A 175 13.62 21.97 0.92
C LEU A 175 13.07 22.76 -0.26
N THR A 176 13.95 23.24 -1.12
CA THR A 176 13.55 23.86 -2.40
C THR A 176 13.87 22.90 -3.53
N CYS A 177 12.85 22.45 -4.24
CA CYS A 177 12.98 21.65 -5.45
C CYS A 177 12.75 22.52 -6.70
N LEU A 178 13.37 22.13 -7.81
CA LEU A 178 13.20 22.78 -9.10
C LEU A 178 12.14 22.04 -9.91
N LEU A 179 11.05 22.71 -10.25
CA LEU A 179 10.02 22.20 -11.15
C LEU A 179 10.26 22.75 -12.55
N THR A 180 10.21 21.89 -13.54
CA THR A 180 10.31 22.26 -14.96
C THR A 180 8.97 22.01 -15.63
N ASP A 181 8.43 23.03 -16.28
CA ASP A 181 7.21 22.99 -17.09
C ASP A 181 7.50 23.64 -18.45
N GLY A 182 7.82 22.80 -19.43
CA GLY A 182 8.26 23.22 -20.76
C GLY A 182 9.49 24.14 -20.71
N PRO A 183 9.37 25.42 -21.15
CA PRO A 183 10.46 26.39 -21.08
C PRO A 183 10.60 27.09 -19.72
N ASP A 184 9.59 26.96 -18.85
CA ASP A 184 9.52 27.68 -17.58
C ASP A 184 10.01 26.79 -16.42
N GLN A 185 10.71 27.39 -15.46
CA GLN A 185 11.20 26.69 -14.27
C GLN A 185 10.69 27.38 -13.02
N TYR A 186 10.16 26.65 -12.05
CA TYR A 186 9.59 27.20 -10.83
C TYR A 186 10.29 26.60 -9.60
N ASP A 187 10.56 27.43 -8.61
CA ASP A 187 11.01 26.95 -7.31
C ASP A 187 9.80 26.42 -6.52
N VAL A 188 9.93 25.20 -6.01
CA VAL A 188 8.93 24.54 -5.18
C VAL A 188 9.49 24.42 -3.76
N ALA A 189 8.94 25.22 -2.86
CA ALA A 189 9.24 25.13 -1.43
C ALA A 189 8.41 24.02 -0.79
N VAL A 190 9.08 23.07 -0.16
CA VAL A 190 8.49 21.96 0.58
C VAL A 190 8.80 22.14 2.05
N THR A 191 7.77 22.17 2.90
CA THR A 191 7.92 22.35 4.35
C THR A 191 7.27 21.20 5.09
N VAL A 192 8.02 20.50 5.95
CA VAL A 192 7.47 19.41 6.78
C VAL A 192 6.58 20.00 7.87
N THR A 193 5.30 19.64 7.85
CA THR A 193 4.29 20.11 8.81
C THR A 193 4.07 19.14 9.95
N SER A 194 4.23 17.83 9.72
CA SER A 194 4.06 16.80 10.75
C SER A 194 4.84 15.54 10.41
N VAL A 195 5.27 14.81 11.44
CA VAL A 195 5.92 13.50 11.33
C VAL A 195 5.23 12.53 12.29
N GLU A 196 4.64 11.47 11.75
CA GLU A 196 3.89 10.44 12.48
C GLU A 196 4.52 9.07 12.22
N GLY A 197 5.52 8.70 13.03
CA GLY A 197 6.25 7.44 12.84
C GLY A 197 7.03 7.46 11.53
N THR A 198 6.57 6.67 10.55
CA THR A 198 7.14 6.61 9.19
C THR A 198 6.44 7.56 8.21
N ASP A 199 5.29 8.12 8.58
CA ASP A 199 4.51 9.02 7.74
C ASP A 199 4.95 10.47 7.93
N VAL A 200 5.42 11.12 6.86
CA VAL A 200 5.83 12.53 6.86
C VAL A 200 4.84 13.34 6.06
N LYS A 201 4.21 14.32 6.72
CA LYS A 201 3.33 15.30 6.08
C LYS A 201 4.12 16.55 5.79
N PHE A 202 4.03 17.02 4.55
CA PHE A 202 4.66 18.25 4.10
C PHE A 202 3.68 19.08 3.27
N ASP A 203 3.90 20.39 3.31
CA ASP A 203 3.19 21.38 2.51
C ASP A 203 4.03 21.75 1.29
N ILE A 204 3.39 21.93 0.14
CA ILE A 204 4.03 22.22 -1.14
C ILE A 204 3.57 23.61 -1.60
N GLN A 205 4.52 24.53 -1.76
CA GLN A 205 4.28 25.87 -2.29
C GLN A 205 5.12 26.09 -3.53
N VAL A 206 4.46 26.31 -4.67
CA VAL A 206 5.13 26.67 -5.94
C VAL A 206 5.24 28.19 -6.01
N ALA A 207 6.40 28.68 -6.44
CA ALA A 207 6.61 30.11 -6.68
C ALA A 207 5.64 30.66 -7.73
N ASP A 208 5.13 31.88 -7.52
CA ASP A 208 4.23 32.56 -8.46
C ASP A 208 4.92 32.95 -9.78
N GLN A 209 6.26 32.93 -9.82
CA GLN A 209 7.05 33.44 -10.91
C GLN A 209 8.15 32.44 -11.27
N PRO A 210 8.39 32.19 -12.57
CA PRO A 210 9.46 31.31 -13.00
C PRO A 210 10.84 31.96 -12.80
N ASN A 211 11.86 31.12 -12.65
CA ASN A 211 13.29 31.45 -12.49
C ASN A 211 13.95 32.02 -13.76
#